data_AF-A0A6L3XB83-F1
#
_entry.id   AF-A0A6L3XB83-F1
#
_cell.length_a   1.000
_cell.length_b   1.000
_cell.length_c   1.000
_cell.angle_alpha   90.00
_cell.angle_beta   90.00
_cell.angle_gamma   90.00
#
_symmetry.space_group_name_H-M   'P 1'
#
loop_
_entity.id
_entity.type
_entity.pdbx_description
1 polymer ?
#
loop_
_entity_poly.entity_id
_entity_poly.type
_entity_poly.pdbx_seq_one_letter_code
_entity_poly.pdbx_strand_id
1 'polypeptide(L)'
;LIITEPTRNTPVEQLEKIAPTVSIDHLDGGAPEIYRKLAQLTGTEARLKILERRYQEQIEALKATIDTSKLTVSVIQANQGKINAMHSYHSLGRVLRDAGFRFPPLIESIPEGGRIDVSAERLPELDADFVFATWRGDTGGKPQDELAAMDAVMPGWCQFLNACRTGHYVLISREEAISNSFASLGLMAAQVQSQI
;
A
#
# COMPACT_ATOMS: atom_id res chain seq x y z
N LEU A 1 -17.36 16.51 19.47
CA LEU A 1 -16.19 16.59 18.58
C LEU A 1 -16.60 16.04 17.24
N ILE A 2 -16.37 16.79 16.16
CA ILE A 2 -16.56 16.35 14.77
C ILE A 2 -15.17 16.27 14.13
N ILE A 3 -14.91 15.19 13.41
CA ILE A 3 -13.67 14.99 12.66
C ILE A 3 -14.05 14.90 11.19
N THR A 4 -13.40 15.72 10.36
CA THR A 4 -13.60 15.76 8.91
C THR A 4 -12.24 15.70 8.20
N GLU A 5 -12.25 15.70 6.87
CA GLU A 5 -11.06 15.77 6.04
C GLU A 5 -11.27 16.81 4.91
N PRO A 6 -10.21 17.36 4.31
CA PRO A 6 -10.31 18.39 3.27
C PRO A 6 -11.12 17.99 2.03
N THR A 7 -11.25 16.69 1.74
CA THR A 7 -11.99 16.19 0.57
C THR A 7 -13.51 16.17 0.77
N ARG A 8 -14.00 16.44 1.99
CA ARG A 8 -15.45 16.49 2.25
C ARG A 8 -16.04 17.82 1.77
N ASN A 9 -17.23 17.77 1.19
CA ASN A 9 -17.94 18.94 0.68
C ASN A 9 -18.62 19.79 1.76
N THR A 10 -18.68 19.31 3.01
CA THR A 10 -19.34 20.04 4.10
C THR A 10 -18.39 21.11 4.66
N PRO A 11 -18.75 22.41 4.63
CA PRO A 11 -17.87 23.47 5.12
C PRO A 11 -17.58 23.31 6.62
N VAL A 12 -16.31 23.50 7.01
CA VAL A 12 -15.87 23.40 8.41
C VAL A 12 -16.63 24.40 9.29
N GLU A 13 -16.84 25.62 8.82
CA GLU A 13 -17.60 26.67 9.53
C GLU A 13 -19.04 26.26 9.89
N GLN A 14 -19.65 25.36 9.10
CA GLN A 14 -20.99 24.83 9.41
C GLN A 14 -20.93 23.78 10.52
N LEU A 15 -19.90 22.93 10.51
CA LEU A 15 -19.69 21.88 11.51
C LEU A 15 -19.32 22.48 12.87
N GLU A 16 -18.52 23.55 12.90
CA GLU A 16 -18.11 24.27 14.11
C GLU A 16 -19.29 24.86 14.89
N LYS A 17 -20.42 25.15 14.21
CA LYS A 17 -21.66 25.59 14.88
C LYS A 17 -22.35 24.49 15.68
N ILE A 18 -22.03 23.21 15.40
CA ILE A 18 -22.64 22.03 16.03
C ILE A 18 -21.78 21.54 17.18
N ALA A 19 -20.46 21.41 16.95
CA ALA A 19 -19.51 20.93 17.94
C ALA A 19 -18.07 21.35 17.56
N PRO A 20 -17.10 21.28 18.50
CA PRO A 20 -15.68 21.43 18.15
C PRO A 20 -15.32 20.53 16.98
N THR A 21 -14.73 21.12 15.92
CA THR A 21 -14.47 20.44 14.65
C THR A 21 -12.98 20.49 14.33
N VAL A 22 -12.44 19.38 13.82
CA VAL A 22 -11.06 19.29 13.34
C VAL A 22 -11.07 18.68 11.95
N SER A 23 -10.35 19.32 11.01
CA SER A 23 -10.08 18.76 9.69
C SER A 23 -8.68 18.15 9.69
N ILE A 24 -8.57 16.86 9.35
CA ILE A 24 -7.29 16.14 9.27
C ILE A 24 -7.01 15.82 7.80
N ASP A 25 -5.90 16.33 7.27
CA ASP A 25 -5.41 15.98 5.94
C ASP A 25 -4.52 14.74 6.02
N HIS A 26 -4.78 13.76 5.16
CA HIS A 26 -3.97 12.55 5.04
C HIS A 26 -2.70 12.78 4.21
N LEU A 27 -2.64 13.84 3.41
CA LEU A 27 -1.46 14.21 2.64
C LEU A 27 -0.33 14.75 3.53
N ASP A 28 -0.68 15.23 4.74
CA ASP A 28 0.27 15.68 5.76
C ASP A 28 0.74 14.51 6.63
N GLY A 29 1.76 13.79 6.15
CA GLY A 29 2.44 12.72 6.88
C GLY A 29 1.71 11.38 6.94
N GLY A 30 0.65 11.19 6.13
CA GLY A 30 0.04 9.90 5.90
C GLY A 30 -0.67 9.29 7.11
N ALA A 31 -0.81 7.95 7.08
CA ALA A 31 -1.44 7.19 8.15
C ALA A 31 -0.79 7.41 9.53
N PRO A 32 0.55 7.42 9.70
CA PRO A 32 1.17 7.68 11.00
C PRO A 32 0.69 8.98 11.65
N GLU A 33 0.70 10.08 10.90
CA GLU A 33 0.29 11.39 11.41
C GLU A 33 -1.21 11.46 11.71
N ILE A 34 -2.05 10.80 10.90
CA ILE A 34 -3.48 10.66 11.21
C ILE A 34 -3.68 10.00 12.58
N TYR A 35 -3.06 8.84 12.81
CA TYR A 35 -3.20 8.13 14.08
C TYR A 35 -2.63 8.95 15.25
N ARG A 36 -1.50 9.65 15.07
CA ARG A 36 -0.93 10.55 16.08
C ARG A 36 -1.89 11.68 16.45
N LYS A 37 -2.45 12.38 15.46
CA LYS A 37 -3.44 13.46 15.67
C LYS A 37 -4.70 12.94 16.35
N LEU A 38 -5.23 11.80 15.89
CA LEU A 38 -6.40 11.17 16.50
C LEU A 38 -6.15 10.75 17.96
N ALA A 39 -4.99 10.19 18.26
CA ALA A 39 -4.64 9.78 19.61
C ALA A 39 -4.56 10.98 20.56
N GLN A 40 -3.95 12.08 20.13
CA GLN A 40 -3.91 13.35 20.89
C GLN A 40 -5.31 13.93 21.11
N LEU A 41 -6.16 13.94 20.07
CA LEU A 41 -7.52 14.48 20.16
C LEU A 41 -8.44 13.68 21.07
N THR A 42 -8.15 12.38 21.26
CA THR A 42 -9.02 11.45 22.00
C THR A 42 -8.42 10.96 23.32
N GLY A 43 -7.20 11.38 23.67
CA GLY A 43 -6.48 10.91 24.85
C GLY A 43 -6.15 9.41 24.80
N THR A 44 -5.87 8.87 23.60
CA THR A 44 -5.62 7.44 23.37
C THR A 44 -4.18 7.11 22.96
N GLU A 45 -3.22 7.96 23.32
CA GLU A 45 -1.79 7.78 23.01
C GLU A 45 -1.21 6.48 23.58
N ALA A 46 -1.66 6.07 24.77
CA ALA A 46 -1.25 4.79 25.35
C ALA A 46 -1.71 3.60 24.48
N ARG A 47 -2.91 3.69 23.89
CA ARG A 47 -3.43 2.67 22.97
C ARG A 47 -2.67 2.69 21.64
N LEU A 48 -2.35 3.88 21.12
CA LEU A 48 -1.54 4.00 19.92
C LEU A 48 -0.17 3.34 20.11
N LYS A 49 0.51 3.56 21.23
CA LYS A 49 1.79 2.92 21.55
C LYS A 49 1.73 1.39 21.53
N ILE A 50 0.62 0.80 21.97
CA ILE A 50 0.42 -0.66 21.91
C ILE A 50 0.30 -1.12 20.45
N LEU A 51 -0.44 -0.39 19.61
CA LEU A 51 -0.60 -0.70 18.19
C LEU A 51 0.73 -0.58 17.44
N GLU A 52 1.49 0.49 17.69
CA GLU A 52 2.82 0.71 17.14
C GLU A 52 3.79 -0.38 17.56
N ARG A 53 3.79 -0.74 18.84
CA ARG A 53 4.65 -1.82 19.36
C ARG A 53 4.35 -3.15 18.69
N ARG A 54 3.06 -3.50 18.56
CA ARG A 54 2.64 -4.73 17.86
C ARG A 54 3.13 -4.72 16.41
N TYR A 55 2.99 -3.60 15.71
CA TYR A 55 3.46 -3.51 14.33
C TYR A 55 4.97 -3.64 14.21
N GLN A 56 5.73 -2.99 15.11
CA GLN A 56 7.18 -3.14 15.16
C GLN A 56 7.60 -4.61 15.33
N GLU A 57 6.94 -5.35 16.22
CA GLU A 57 7.21 -6.78 16.43
C GLU A 57 6.89 -7.62 15.19
N GLN A 58 5.85 -7.26 14.42
CA GLN A 58 5.53 -7.91 13.15
C GLN A 58 6.62 -7.67 12.09
N ILE A 59 7.15 -6.45 12.01
CA ILE A 59 8.24 -6.11 11.09
C ILE A 59 9.55 -6.81 11.48
N GLU A 60 9.90 -6.85 12.76
CA GLU A 60 11.10 -7.56 13.20
C GLU A 60 10.98 -9.08 12.99
N ALA A 61 9.79 -9.67 13.18
CA ALA A 61 9.56 -11.08 12.87
C ALA A 61 9.73 -11.38 11.37
N LEU A 62 9.25 -10.49 10.50
CA LEU A 62 9.43 -10.59 9.04
C LEU A 62 10.92 -10.53 8.68
N LYS A 63 11.66 -9.55 9.19
CA LYS A 63 13.11 -9.40 8.98
C LYS A 63 13.95 -10.54 9.56
N ALA A 64 13.49 -11.18 10.62
CA ALA A 64 14.15 -12.35 11.20
C ALA A 64 13.96 -13.61 10.36
N THR A 65 12.89 -13.67 9.57
CA THR A 65 12.58 -14.83 8.71
C THR A 65 13.26 -14.72 7.35
N ILE A 66 13.36 -13.50 6.81
CA ILE A 66 13.78 -13.22 5.44
C ILE A 66 14.87 -12.15 5.45
N ASP A 67 15.96 -12.35 4.71
CA ASP A 67 16.96 -11.30 4.47
C ASP A 67 16.42 -10.29 3.45
N THR A 68 15.48 -9.46 3.90
CA THR A 68 14.73 -8.49 3.08
C THR A 68 15.64 -7.52 2.34
N SER A 69 16.82 -7.21 2.89
CA SER A 69 17.79 -6.29 2.30
C SER A 69 18.37 -6.78 0.98
N LYS A 70 18.36 -8.10 0.74
CA LYS A 70 18.87 -8.71 -0.49
C LYS A 70 17.80 -8.82 -1.57
N LEU A 71 16.53 -8.79 -1.19
CA LEU A 71 15.42 -8.97 -2.12
C LEU A 71 14.91 -7.63 -2.65
N THR A 72 14.52 -7.65 -3.92
CA THR A 72 13.82 -6.57 -4.59
C THR A 72 12.34 -6.91 -4.71
N VAL A 73 11.48 -5.94 -4.48
CA VAL A 73 10.03 -6.06 -4.60
C VAL A 73 9.46 -4.89 -5.37
N SER A 74 8.34 -5.09 -6.06
CA SER A 74 7.55 -4.01 -6.63
C SER A 74 6.06 -4.22 -6.36
N VAL A 75 5.30 -3.13 -6.38
CA VAL A 75 3.84 -3.18 -6.33
C VAL A 75 3.30 -2.46 -7.55
N ILE A 76 2.58 -3.19 -8.41
CA ILE A 76 2.01 -2.68 -9.66
C ILE A 76 0.50 -2.92 -9.71
N GLN A 77 -0.19 -2.16 -10.54
CA GLN A 77 -1.62 -2.34 -10.76
C GLN A 77 -1.99 -2.02 -12.21
N ALA A 78 -2.82 -2.84 -12.85
CA ALA A 78 -3.41 -2.48 -14.13
C ALA A 78 -4.33 -1.25 -13.96
N ASN A 79 -4.19 -0.28 -14.86
CA ASN A 79 -4.95 0.97 -14.85
C ASN A 79 -5.26 1.41 -16.30
N GLN A 80 -6.45 1.05 -16.80
CA GLN A 80 -6.98 1.53 -18.09
C GLN A 80 -6.00 1.44 -19.27
N GLY A 81 -5.33 0.29 -19.46
CA GLY A 81 -4.36 0.10 -20.55
C GLY A 81 -2.94 0.60 -20.23
N LYS A 82 -2.69 1.03 -18.99
CA LYS A 82 -1.36 1.34 -18.45
C LYS A 82 -1.10 0.58 -17.17
N ILE A 83 0.11 0.68 -16.65
CA ILE A 83 0.51 0.12 -15.35
C ILE A 83 0.71 1.27 -14.37
N ASN A 84 -0.06 1.30 -13.29
CA ASN A 84 0.14 2.27 -12.23
C ASN A 84 1.14 1.73 -11.20
N ALA A 85 2.05 2.58 -10.74
CA ALA A 85 2.95 2.32 -9.63
C ALA A 85 2.98 3.51 -8.68
N MET A 86 3.09 3.22 -7.38
CA MET A 86 3.18 4.23 -6.32
C MET A 86 4.54 4.15 -5.65
N HIS A 87 5.04 5.28 -5.11
CA HIS A 87 6.25 5.25 -4.27
C HIS A 87 6.08 4.25 -3.12
N SER A 88 4.95 4.31 -2.43
CA SER A 88 4.54 3.34 -1.42
C SER A 88 3.05 3.03 -1.57
N TYR A 89 2.72 1.80 -1.96
CA TYR A 89 1.34 1.36 -2.16
C TYR A 89 0.66 1.08 -0.81
N HIS A 90 0.14 2.13 -0.17
CA HIS A 90 -0.69 2.03 1.03
C HIS A 90 -0.07 1.13 2.13
N SER A 91 -0.83 0.22 2.75
CA SER A 91 -0.31 -0.66 3.80
C SER A 91 0.72 -1.67 3.26
N LEU A 92 0.53 -2.22 2.07
CA LEU A 92 1.46 -3.18 1.47
C LEU A 92 2.83 -2.56 1.24
N GLY A 93 2.87 -1.42 0.56
CA GLY A 93 4.10 -0.67 0.30
C GLY A 93 4.79 -0.22 1.59
N ARG A 94 4.02 0.21 2.59
CA ARG A 94 4.56 0.57 3.90
C ARG A 94 5.24 -0.62 4.58
N VAL A 95 4.59 -1.79 4.64
CA VAL A 95 5.20 -3.00 5.23
C VAL A 95 6.48 -3.38 4.50
N LEU A 96 6.46 -3.38 3.17
CA LEU A 96 7.64 -3.72 2.36
C LEU A 96 8.81 -2.76 2.62
N ARG A 97 8.55 -1.45 2.69
CA ARG A 97 9.58 -0.45 2.99
C ARG A 97 10.08 -0.52 4.43
N ASP A 98 9.17 -0.62 5.40
CA ASP A 98 9.50 -0.71 6.83
C ASP A 98 10.31 -1.99 7.15
N ALA A 99 10.05 -3.08 6.41
CA ALA A 99 10.81 -4.32 6.50
C ALA A 99 12.17 -4.25 5.78
N GLY A 100 12.46 -3.21 5.00
CA GLY A 100 13.75 -2.99 4.36
C GLY A 100 13.93 -3.67 2.99
N PHE A 101 12.84 -4.06 2.32
CA PHE A 101 12.92 -4.52 0.93
C PHE A 101 13.35 -3.38 0.00
N ARG A 102 14.08 -3.72 -1.06
CA ARG A 102 14.51 -2.75 -2.09
C ARG A 102 13.47 -2.66 -3.20
N PHE A 103 13.30 -1.48 -3.79
CA PHE A 103 12.40 -1.26 -4.92
C PHE A 103 13.18 -0.94 -6.21
N PRO A 104 12.63 -1.24 -7.40
CA PRO A 104 13.22 -0.83 -8.67
C PRO A 104 13.45 0.69 -8.74
N PRO A 105 14.51 1.17 -9.42
CA PRO A 105 14.82 2.60 -9.50
C PRO A 105 13.67 3.46 -10.00
N LEU A 106 12.84 2.93 -10.92
CA LEU A 106 11.68 3.63 -11.43
C LEU A 106 10.67 3.95 -10.31
N ILE A 107 10.40 3.00 -9.42
CA ILE A 107 9.51 3.20 -8.27
C ILE A 107 10.17 4.10 -7.22
N GLU A 108 11.47 3.91 -6.96
CA GLU A 108 12.19 4.71 -5.98
C GLU A 108 12.33 6.19 -6.37
N SER A 109 12.34 6.48 -7.67
CA SER A 109 12.38 7.85 -8.19
C SER A 109 11.06 8.62 -8.05
N ILE A 110 9.95 7.94 -7.73
CA ILE A 110 8.66 8.59 -7.50
C ILE A 110 8.75 9.36 -6.19
N PRO A 111 8.38 10.66 -6.15
CA PRO A 111 8.33 11.41 -4.90
C PRO A 111 7.44 10.73 -3.85
N GLU A 112 7.77 10.91 -2.57
CA GLU A 112 6.96 10.36 -1.47
C GLU A 112 5.49 10.80 -1.58
N GLY A 113 4.57 9.83 -1.38
CA GLY A 113 3.13 10.03 -1.62
C GLY A 113 2.70 10.07 -3.08
N GLY A 114 3.65 10.09 -4.02
CA GLY A 114 3.41 10.14 -5.46
C GLY A 114 3.06 8.81 -6.10
N ARG A 115 2.59 8.90 -7.35
CA ARG A 115 2.32 7.77 -8.25
C ARG A 115 2.60 8.15 -9.69
N ILE A 116 2.84 7.16 -10.54
CA ILE A 116 3.03 7.32 -11.98
C ILE A 116 2.22 6.28 -12.75
N ASP A 117 1.81 6.62 -13.97
CA ASP A 117 1.38 5.64 -14.95
C ASP A 117 2.55 5.34 -15.90
N VAL A 118 2.87 4.06 -16.01
CA VAL A 118 3.95 3.49 -16.81
C VAL A 118 3.33 2.84 -18.04
N SER A 119 3.93 3.06 -19.21
CA SER A 119 3.49 2.41 -20.44
C SER A 119 3.83 0.92 -20.42
N ALA A 120 3.09 0.11 -21.17
CA ALA A 120 3.26 -1.34 -21.20
C ALA A 120 4.68 -1.77 -21.60
N GLU A 121 5.32 -1.04 -22.50
CA GLU A 121 6.66 -1.32 -23.02
C GLU A 121 7.74 -1.20 -21.93
N ARG A 122 7.46 -0.42 -20.89
CA ARG A 122 8.36 -0.19 -19.75
C ARG A 122 8.06 -1.13 -18.57
N LEU A 123 7.18 -2.11 -18.73
CA LEU A 123 6.88 -3.12 -17.71
C LEU A 123 8.15 -3.81 -17.14
N PRO A 124 9.20 -4.14 -17.94
CA PRO A 124 10.43 -4.70 -17.40
C PRO A 124 11.16 -3.79 -16.39
N GLU A 125 10.95 -2.48 -16.42
CA GLU A 125 11.54 -1.54 -15.44
C GLU A 125 10.87 -1.62 -14.06
N LEU A 126 9.73 -2.31 -13.96
CA LEU A 126 9.01 -2.59 -12.73
C LEU A 126 9.25 -4.02 -12.21
N ASP A 127 10.07 -4.81 -12.90
CA ASP A 127 10.40 -6.17 -12.51
C ASP A 127 11.28 -6.19 -11.25
N ALA A 128 11.14 -7.26 -10.47
CA ALA A 128 11.78 -7.45 -9.18
C ALA A 128 11.88 -8.96 -8.87
N ASP A 129 12.47 -9.34 -7.73
CA ASP A 129 12.46 -10.75 -7.30
C ASP A 129 11.03 -11.24 -7.03
N PHE A 130 10.19 -10.35 -6.47
CA PHE A 130 8.75 -10.54 -6.28
C PHE A 130 7.98 -9.31 -6.78
N VAL A 131 6.96 -9.53 -7.59
CA VAL A 131 6.06 -8.48 -8.06
C VAL A 131 4.70 -8.69 -7.43
N PHE A 132 4.25 -7.74 -6.62
CA PHE A 132 2.94 -7.75 -6.02
C PHE A 132 1.95 -6.96 -6.88
N ALA A 133 0.73 -7.45 -6.98
CA ALA A 133 -0.41 -6.72 -7.51
C ALA A 133 -1.64 -6.94 -6.63
N THR A 134 -2.66 -6.11 -6.80
CA THR A 134 -3.88 -6.22 -6.00
C THR A 134 -5.11 -6.45 -6.85
N TRP A 135 -6.07 -7.23 -6.34
CA TRP A 135 -7.36 -7.48 -6.98
C TRP A 135 -8.49 -7.02 -6.06
N ARG A 136 -9.61 -6.59 -6.65
CA ARG A 136 -10.73 -6.01 -5.91
C ARG A 136 -11.81 -7.06 -5.65
N GLY A 137 -12.11 -7.33 -4.39
CA GLY A 137 -13.07 -8.34 -3.95
C GLY A 137 -14.39 -7.79 -3.40
N ASP A 138 -14.45 -6.52 -3.00
CA ASP A 138 -15.62 -5.88 -2.37
C ASP A 138 -16.91 -5.92 -3.22
N THR A 139 -16.78 -6.00 -4.54
CA THR A 139 -17.90 -6.13 -5.49
C THR A 139 -18.01 -7.51 -6.13
N GLY A 140 -17.45 -8.54 -5.50
CA GLY A 140 -17.48 -9.93 -6.00
C GLY A 140 -16.45 -10.24 -7.09
N GLY A 141 -15.46 -9.36 -7.28
CA GLY A 141 -14.32 -9.63 -8.16
C GLY A 141 -13.40 -10.71 -7.61
N LYS A 142 -12.44 -11.14 -8.43
CA LYS A 142 -11.54 -12.26 -8.14
C LYS A 142 -10.11 -11.95 -8.59
N PRO A 143 -9.09 -12.70 -8.12
CA PRO A 143 -7.71 -12.54 -8.59
C PRO A 143 -7.56 -12.61 -10.11
N GLN A 144 -8.39 -13.42 -10.79
CA GLN A 144 -8.35 -13.55 -12.25
C GLN A 144 -8.68 -12.25 -12.99
N ASP A 145 -9.43 -11.34 -12.35
CA ASP A 145 -9.81 -10.07 -12.98
C ASP A 145 -8.60 -9.14 -13.14
N GLU A 146 -7.67 -9.15 -12.18
CA GLU A 146 -6.40 -8.41 -12.30
C GLU A 146 -5.50 -9.02 -13.38
N LEU A 147 -5.45 -10.35 -13.49
CA LEU A 147 -4.69 -11.01 -14.56
C LEU A 147 -5.25 -10.67 -15.95
N ALA A 148 -6.58 -10.65 -16.08
CA ALA A 148 -7.25 -10.25 -17.32
C ALA A 148 -7.01 -8.76 -17.62
N ALA A 149 -6.99 -7.90 -16.60
CA ALA A 149 -6.67 -6.48 -16.76
C ALA A 149 -5.21 -6.28 -17.22
N MET A 150 -4.26 -7.03 -16.67
CA MET A 150 -2.86 -7.03 -17.13
C MET A 150 -2.74 -7.53 -18.58
N ASP A 151 -3.47 -8.57 -18.97
CA ASP A 151 -3.49 -9.07 -20.35
C ASP A 151 -4.09 -8.05 -21.34
N ALA A 152 -5.11 -7.29 -20.89
CA ALA A 152 -5.66 -6.18 -21.67
C ALA A 152 -4.69 -5.00 -21.82
N VAL A 153 -3.76 -4.80 -20.87
CA VAL A 153 -2.68 -3.81 -21.00
C VAL A 153 -1.64 -4.29 -22.02
N MET A 154 -1.21 -5.55 -21.91
CA MET A 154 -0.23 -6.14 -22.82
C MET A 154 -0.43 -7.65 -22.92
N PRO A 155 -0.90 -8.17 -24.06
CA PRO A 155 -1.02 -9.61 -24.27
C PRO A 155 0.32 -10.31 -24.07
N GLY A 156 0.35 -11.34 -23.22
CA GLY A 156 1.59 -12.05 -22.89
C GLY A 156 2.54 -11.30 -21.95
N TRP A 157 2.05 -10.30 -21.21
CA TRP A 157 2.82 -9.49 -20.24
C TRP A 157 3.72 -10.31 -19.32
N CYS A 158 3.32 -11.52 -18.94
CA CYS A 158 4.09 -12.38 -18.06
C CYS A 158 5.50 -12.67 -18.62
N GLN A 159 5.69 -12.68 -19.94
CA GLN A 159 7.01 -12.90 -20.55
C GLN A 159 8.01 -11.77 -20.29
N PHE A 160 7.51 -10.58 -19.93
CA PHE A 160 8.29 -9.36 -19.70
C PHE A 160 8.66 -9.15 -18.23
N LEU A 161 8.13 -9.98 -17.32
CA LEU A 161 8.48 -9.98 -15.90
C LEU A 161 9.08 -11.32 -15.53
N ASN A 162 10.35 -11.33 -15.12
CA ASN A 162 10.98 -12.52 -14.60
C ASN A 162 10.19 -13.07 -13.40
N ALA A 163 9.74 -12.19 -12.49
CA ALA A 163 8.90 -12.60 -11.37
C ALA A 163 7.67 -13.39 -11.80
N CYS A 164 6.98 -12.99 -12.87
CA CYS A 164 5.81 -13.74 -13.34
C CYS A 164 6.20 -15.11 -13.90
N ARG A 165 7.27 -15.16 -14.71
CA ARG A 165 7.77 -16.41 -15.31
C ARG A 165 8.23 -17.43 -14.27
N THR A 166 8.74 -16.96 -13.12
CA THR A 166 9.21 -17.80 -12.03
C THR A 166 8.15 -18.07 -10.96
N GLY A 167 6.91 -17.60 -11.14
CA GLY A 167 5.82 -17.82 -10.19
C GLY A 167 5.87 -16.91 -8.95
N HIS A 168 6.60 -15.81 -9.01
CA HIS A 168 6.74 -14.79 -7.96
C HIS A 168 5.91 -13.52 -8.25
N TYR A 169 4.85 -13.66 -9.06
CA TYR A 169 3.83 -12.64 -9.22
C TYR A 169 2.68 -12.92 -8.23
N VAL A 170 2.57 -12.09 -7.20
CA VAL A 170 1.73 -12.34 -6.03
C VAL A 170 0.52 -11.42 -6.02
N LEU A 171 -0.67 -12.00 -5.95
CA LEU A 171 -1.94 -11.27 -5.92
C LEU A 171 -2.48 -11.14 -4.49
N ILE A 172 -2.68 -9.91 -4.05
CA ILE A 172 -3.16 -9.55 -2.71
C ILE A 172 -4.55 -8.93 -2.81
N SER A 173 -5.42 -9.20 -1.84
CA SER A 173 -6.73 -8.57 -1.74
C SER A 173 -6.59 -7.06 -1.51
N ARG A 174 -7.23 -6.24 -2.36
CA ARG A 174 -6.99 -4.78 -2.43
C ARG A 174 -7.54 -4.07 -1.21
N GLU A 175 -8.68 -4.49 -0.69
CA GLU A 175 -9.40 -3.85 0.42
C GLU A 175 -8.53 -3.76 1.67
N GLU A 176 -7.87 -4.85 2.01
CA GLU A 176 -6.92 -4.90 3.12
C GLU A 176 -5.66 -4.10 2.79
N ALA A 177 -5.13 -4.22 1.56
CA ALA A 177 -3.88 -3.58 1.15
C ALA A 177 -3.97 -2.04 1.11
N ILE A 178 -5.12 -1.46 0.78
CA ILE A 178 -5.28 0.01 0.68
C ILE A 178 -5.60 0.71 2.00
N SER A 179 -6.04 -0.05 3.01
CA SER A 179 -6.48 0.52 4.28
C SER A 179 -5.30 1.06 5.11
N ASN A 180 -5.55 2.13 5.86
CA ASN A 180 -4.56 2.76 6.73
C ASN A 180 -4.44 2.09 8.12
N SER A 181 -5.13 0.97 8.34
CA SER A 181 -5.28 0.36 9.64
C SER A 181 -4.07 -0.46 10.09
N PHE A 182 -3.83 -0.52 11.40
CA PHE A 182 -2.87 -1.48 11.98
C PHE A 182 -3.25 -2.95 11.75
N ALA A 183 -4.55 -3.25 11.57
CA ALA A 183 -4.99 -4.59 11.19
C ALA A 183 -4.48 -4.96 9.78
N SER A 184 -4.61 -4.05 8.83
CA SER A 184 -4.08 -4.19 7.47
C SER A 184 -2.56 -4.38 7.48
N LEU A 185 -1.83 -3.56 8.25
CA LEU A 185 -0.38 -3.73 8.38
C LEU A 185 0.00 -5.13 8.87
N GLY A 186 -0.71 -5.66 9.87
CA GLY A 186 -0.49 -7.02 10.35
C GLY A 186 -0.82 -8.11 9.31
N LEU A 187 -1.89 -7.92 8.54
CA LEU A 187 -2.26 -8.84 7.46
C LEU A 187 -1.24 -8.82 6.32
N MET A 188 -0.74 -7.64 5.95
CA MET A 188 0.28 -7.50 4.91
C MET A 188 1.61 -8.12 5.35
N ALA A 189 2.05 -7.90 6.59
CA ALA A 189 3.26 -8.54 7.12
C ALA A 189 3.18 -10.07 7.05
N ALA A 190 2.06 -10.65 7.48
CA ALA A 190 1.85 -12.10 7.44
C ALA A 190 1.77 -12.64 5.99
N GLN A 191 1.06 -11.94 5.10
CA GLN A 191 0.98 -12.35 3.69
C GLN A 191 2.34 -12.28 3.01
N VAL A 192 3.09 -11.18 3.15
CA VAL A 192 4.44 -11.04 2.59
C VAL A 192 5.36 -12.16 3.10
N GLN A 193 5.34 -12.43 4.41
CA GLN A 193 6.16 -13.51 5.00
C GLN A 193 5.82 -14.90 4.44
N SER A 194 4.57 -15.15 4.05
CA SER A 194 4.13 -16.45 3.54
C SER A 194 4.41 -16.67 2.05
N GLN A 195 4.64 -15.60 1.31
CA GLN A 195 4.74 -15.62 -0.16
C GLN A 195 6.19 -15.53 -0.65
N ILE A 196 7.10 -15.10 0.22
CA ILE A 196 8.54 -14.97 -0.03
C ILE A 196 9.29 -16.05 0.75
#